data_AF-A0A7S3ZME3-F1
#
_entry.id   AF-A0A7S3ZME3-F1
#
_cell.length_a   1.000
_cell.length_b   1.000
_cell.length_c   1.000
_cell.angle_alpha   90.00
_cell.angle_beta   90.00
_cell.angle_gamma   90.00
#
_symmetry.space_group_name_H-M   'P 1'
#
loop_
_entity.id
_entity.type
_entity.pdbx_description
1 polymer ?
#
loop_
_entity_poly.entity_id
_entity_poly.type
_entity_poly.pdbx_seq_one_letter_code
_entity_poly.pdbx_strand_id
1 'polypeptide(L)'
;MAEPKLSIKQMKESIREAGFPTADLLERADIDARYAEAVARLAEAEQLKTGERLAKRPRTEPAERDWRATLFVWRGEVEADPSIQVKHADCGAPTPSITWQGAWLGTDDGTMPTEAALQASPNTFKLKVSKFDEEKIREGSSWVGEPRRNKNDYLGTAELMDYIMMTSFGTDPDEDDEDWGKPDRLGEMKFDKGSYKLDTGNGLEDVKDVEHRWEVRMPAVAAVGTTPFGRFVSLGVIESGGMGHMTLARRYIADDDPRAAWASPAAVLDALLGEGPLALADIPAKLPWKVDA
;
A
#
# COMPACT_ATOMS: atom_id res chain seq x y z
N MET A 1 25.79 -56.15 -3.48
CA MET A 1 24.43 -55.83 -2.98
C MET A 1 23.61 -55.42 -4.19
N ALA A 2 22.47 -56.07 -4.44
CA ALA A 2 21.63 -55.75 -5.59
C ALA A 2 20.91 -54.41 -5.33
N GLU A 3 20.98 -53.47 -6.28
CA GLU A 3 20.24 -52.21 -6.18
C GLU A 3 18.72 -52.48 -6.14
N PRO A 4 17.97 -51.78 -5.27
CA PRO A 4 16.53 -51.93 -5.19
C PRO A 4 15.89 -51.47 -6.51
N LYS A 5 15.23 -52.39 -7.22
CA LYS A 5 14.51 -52.08 -8.46
C LYS A 5 13.29 -51.19 -8.14
N LEU A 6 13.29 -49.97 -8.65
CA LEU A 6 12.15 -49.06 -8.60
C LEU A 6 10.96 -49.61 -9.39
N SER A 7 9.76 -49.43 -8.85
CA SER A 7 8.51 -49.82 -9.52
C SER A 7 8.25 -48.96 -10.76
N ILE A 8 7.56 -49.51 -11.77
CA ILE A 8 7.15 -48.75 -12.98
C ILE A 8 6.40 -47.46 -12.62
N LYS A 9 5.57 -47.52 -11.57
CA LYS A 9 4.79 -46.36 -11.10
C LYS A 9 5.70 -45.22 -10.64
N GLN A 10 6.71 -45.52 -9.82
CA GLN A 10 7.68 -44.53 -9.34
C GLN A 10 8.49 -43.92 -10.49
N MET A 11 8.89 -44.74 -11.47
CA MET A 11 9.65 -44.25 -12.62
C MET A 11 8.82 -43.29 -13.48
N LYS A 12 7.56 -43.62 -13.76
CA LYS A 12 6.65 -42.72 -14.50
C LYS A 12 6.34 -41.42 -13.75
N GLU A 13 6.34 -41.45 -12.43
CA GLU A 13 6.17 -40.25 -11.61
C GLU A 13 7.36 -39.29 -11.75
N SER A 14 8.60 -39.79 -11.63
CA SER A 14 9.80 -38.96 -11.84
C SER A 14 9.92 -38.44 -13.28
N ILE A 15 9.51 -39.22 -14.28
CA ILE A 15 9.45 -38.78 -15.69
C ILE A 15 8.49 -37.59 -15.85
N ARG A 16 7.31 -37.65 -15.20
CA ARG A 16 6.33 -36.57 -15.23
C ARG A 16 6.83 -35.33 -14.49
N GLU A 17 7.48 -35.51 -13.34
CA GLU A 17 8.08 -34.42 -12.57
C GLU A 17 9.15 -33.67 -13.37
N ALA A 18 9.95 -34.40 -14.16
CA ALA A 18 10.91 -33.83 -15.09
C ALA A 18 10.29 -33.18 -16.35
N GLY A 19 8.95 -33.22 -16.48
CA GLY A 19 8.21 -32.58 -17.58
C GLY A 19 8.08 -33.41 -18.86
N PHE A 20 8.38 -34.70 -18.83
CA PHE A 20 8.26 -35.58 -19.99
C PHE A 20 6.86 -36.24 -20.07
N PRO A 21 6.31 -36.44 -21.27
CA PRO A 21 5.08 -37.21 -21.45
C PRO A 21 5.30 -38.69 -21.12
N THR A 22 4.25 -39.36 -20.64
CA THR A 22 4.31 -40.78 -20.25
C THR A 22 3.30 -41.66 -20.99
N ALA A 23 2.54 -41.08 -21.93
CA ALA A 23 1.41 -41.74 -22.59
C ALA A 23 1.85 -42.76 -23.66
N ASP A 24 3.03 -42.57 -24.22
CA ASP A 24 3.70 -43.38 -25.24
C ASP A 24 4.58 -44.51 -24.67
N LEU A 25 4.79 -44.53 -23.35
CA LEU A 25 5.66 -45.49 -22.68
C LEU A 25 4.92 -46.79 -22.32
N LEU A 26 4.97 -47.77 -23.24
CA LEU A 26 4.31 -49.08 -23.11
C LEU A 26 5.28 -50.18 -22.66
N GLU A 27 6.52 -50.17 -23.17
CA GLU A 27 7.54 -51.16 -22.88
C GLU A 27 8.38 -50.74 -21.66
N ARG A 28 8.84 -51.73 -20.87
CA ARG A 28 9.71 -51.45 -19.70
C ARG A 28 11.04 -50.82 -20.11
N ALA A 29 11.60 -51.24 -21.25
CA ALA A 29 12.84 -50.70 -21.78
C ALA A 29 12.73 -49.19 -22.08
N ASP A 30 11.63 -48.74 -22.66
CA ASP A 30 11.37 -47.33 -22.95
C ASP A 30 11.20 -46.51 -21.68
N ILE A 31 10.56 -47.10 -20.66
CA ILE A 31 10.40 -46.47 -19.34
C ILE A 31 11.77 -46.31 -18.65
N ASP A 32 12.64 -47.33 -18.72
CA ASP A 32 13.96 -47.28 -18.11
C ASP A 32 14.85 -46.21 -18.81
N ALA A 33 14.82 -46.13 -20.14
CA ALA A 33 15.55 -45.12 -20.91
C ALA A 33 15.06 -43.69 -20.59
N ARG A 34 13.74 -43.47 -20.59
CA ARG A 34 13.17 -42.15 -20.30
C ARG A 34 13.36 -41.73 -18.85
N TYR A 35 13.36 -42.68 -17.93
CA TYR A 35 13.66 -42.41 -16.52
C TYR A 35 15.10 -41.92 -16.34
N ALA A 36 16.07 -42.47 -17.05
CA ALA A 36 17.45 -41.98 -17.00
C ALA A 36 17.57 -40.53 -17.48
N GLU A 37 16.87 -40.16 -18.56
CA GLU A 37 16.79 -38.77 -19.04
C GLU A 37 16.14 -37.84 -17.99
N ALA A 38 15.06 -38.29 -17.36
CA ALA A 38 14.36 -37.55 -16.32
C ALA A 38 15.24 -37.28 -15.09
N VAL A 39 15.98 -38.29 -14.62
CA VAL A 39 16.91 -38.16 -13.48
C VAL A 39 18.02 -37.16 -13.80
N ALA A 40 18.61 -37.21 -15.00
CA ALA A 40 19.64 -36.25 -15.40
C ALA A 40 19.11 -34.81 -15.41
N ARG A 41 17.90 -34.59 -15.93
CA ARG A 41 17.26 -33.26 -15.97
C ARG A 41 16.92 -32.72 -14.58
N LEU A 42 16.45 -33.59 -13.68
CA LEU A 42 16.19 -33.20 -12.28
C LEU A 42 17.50 -32.86 -11.56
N ALA A 43 18.57 -33.61 -11.79
CA ALA A 43 19.89 -33.33 -11.22
C ALA A 43 20.46 -31.98 -11.72
N GLU A 44 20.33 -31.66 -13.00
CA GLU A 44 20.75 -30.37 -13.56
C GLU A 44 19.95 -29.20 -12.95
N ALA A 45 18.64 -29.37 -12.76
CA ALA A 45 17.79 -28.37 -12.11
C ALA A 45 18.16 -28.15 -10.64
N GLU A 46 18.54 -29.21 -9.90
CA GLU A 46 19.07 -29.07 -8.54
C GLU A 46 20.44 -28.38 -8.49
N GLN A 47 21.32 -28.67 -9.46
CA GLN A 47 22.62 -28.00 -9.55
C GLN A 47 22.47 -26.50 -9.83
N LEU A 48 21.55 -26.10 -10.72
CA LEU A 48 21.22 -24.69 -10.96
C LEU A 48 20.71 -23.99 -9.70
N LYS A 49 19.75 -24.61 -8.99
CA LYS A 49 19.24 -24.08 -7.71
C LYS A 49 20.33 -23.96 -6.63
N THR A 50 21.27 -24.90 -6.61
CA THR A 50 22.36 -24.91 -5.62
C THR A 50 23.46 -23.91 -5.99
N GLY A 51 23.75 -23.74 -7.28
CA GLY A 51 24.69 -22.74 -7.79
C GLY A 51 24.21 -21.30 -7.56
N GLU A 52 22.91 -21.03 -7.77
CA GLU A 52 22.30 -19.73 -7.42
C GLU A 52 22.38 -19.45 -5.91
N ARG A 53 22.28 -20.48 -5.06
CA ARG A 53 22.45 -20.34 -3.61
C ARG A 53 23.89 -20.03 -3.20
N LEU A 54 24.87 -20.62 -3.86
CA LEU A 54 26.29 -20.46 -3.54
C LEU A 54 26.93 -19.19 -4.13
N ALA A 55 26.34 -18.63 -5.20
CA ALA A 55 26.75 -17.34 -5.76
C ALA A 55 26.29 -16.12 -4.94
N LYS A 56 25.43 -16.31 -3.92
CA LYS A 56 25.19 -15.30 -2.89
C LYS A 56 26.47 -15.15 -2.07
N ARG A 57 27.32 -14.18 -2.47
CA ARG A 57 28.46 -13.69 -1.67
C ARG A 57 28.04 -13.63 -0.19
N PRO A 58 28.92 -14.00 0.77
CA PRO A 58 28.65 -13.77 2.18
C PRO A 58 28.30 -12.29 2.31
N ARG A 59 27.02 -12.04 2.58
CA ARG A 59 26.49 -10.71 2.86
C ARG A 59 27.26 -10.31 4.11
N THR A 60 28.24 -9.42 3.97
CA THR A 60 28.75 -8.66 5.10
C THR A 60 27.49 -8.15 5.77
N GLU A 61 27.13 -8.69 6.94
CA GLU A 61 25.90 -8.31 7.61
C GLU A 61 25.99 -6.79 7.76
N PRO A 62 25.21 -6.02 6.99
CA PRO A 62 25.27 -4.58 7.11
C PRO A 62 24.94 -4.31 8.56
N ALA A 63 25.85 -3.62 9.25
CA ALA A 63 25.69 -3.25 10.66
C ALA A 63 24.21 -2.94 10.90
N GLU A 64 23.58 -3.72 11.79
CA GLU A 64 22.13 -3.87 11.92
C GLU A 64 21.43 -2.53 11.73
N ARG A 65 21.04 -2.27 10.47
CA ARG A 65 20.63 -0.93 10.09
C ARG A 65 19.27 -0.74 10.69
N ASP A 66 19.12 0.27 11.55
CA ASP A 66 17.82 0.59 12.10
C ASP A 66 16.92 1.03 10.95
N TRP A 67 16.11 0.09 10.48
CA TRP A 67 15.20 0.21 9.34
C TRP A 67 14.21 1.36 9.53
N ARG A 68 14.00 1.77 10.78
CA ARG A 68 13.16 2.89 11.13
C ARG A 68 13.82 4.25 10.75
N ALA A 69 15.15 4.30 10.62
CA ALA A 69 15.90 5.47 10.15
C ALA A 69 15.62 5.84 8.69
N THR A 70 15.05 4.92 7.91
CA THR A 70 14.61 5.17 6.53
C THR A 70 13.27 5.92 6.53
N LEU A 71 13.15 6.95 5.69
CA LEU A 71 11.88 7.63 5.38
C LEU A 71 11.29 6.97 4.14
N PHE A 72 10.11 6.36 4.27
CA PHE A 72 9.45 5.71 3.13
C PHE A 72 8.47 6.68 2.50
N VAL A 73 8.74 7.16 1.30
CA VAL A 73 7.88 8.12 0.59
C VAL A 73 7.06 7.39 -0.46
N TRP A 74 5.76 7.55 -0.38
CA TRP A 74 4.74 6.94 -1.23
C TRP A 74 4.08 8.03 -2.03
N ARG A 75 4.07 7.90 -3.35
CA ARG A 75 3.42 8.86 -4.25
C ARG A 75 2.60 8.12 -5.28
N GLY A 76 1.38 8.58 -5.48
CA GLY A 76 0.47 7.93 -6.40
C GLY A 76 -0.80 8.69 -6.66
N GLU A 77 -1.53 8.22 -7.66
CA GLU A 77 -2.82 8.74 -8.09
C GLU A 77 -3.91 8.21 -7.16
N VAL A 78 -4.79 9.10 -6.73
CA VAL A 78 -6.03 8.79 -6.01
C VAL A 78 -7.17 8.82 -7.03
N GLU A 79 -7.77 7.66 -7.27
CA GLU A 79 -8.88 7.47 -8.20
C GLU A 79 -10.14 7.09 -7.40
N ALA A 80 -11.20 7.87 -7.59
CA ALA A 80 -12.54 7.47 -7.16
C ALA A 80 -13.20 6.71 -8.32
N ASP A 81 -13.58 5.45 -8.09
CA ASP A 81 -14.31 4.65 -9.07
C ASP A 81 -15.82 4.74 -8.76
N PRO A 82 -16.59 5.55 -9.53
CA PRO A 82 -18.03 5.70 -9.33
C PRO A 82 -18.82 4.47 -9.79
N SER A 83 -18.21 3.59 -10.60
CA SER A 83 -18.86 2.38 -11.11
C SER A 83 -18.92 1.26 -10.06
N ILE A 84 -17.98 1.29 -9.10
CA ILE A 84 -17.96 0.36 -7.98
C ILE A 84 -18.87 0.91 -6.89
N GLN A 85 -20.15 0.57 -7.02
CA GLN A 85 -21.15 0.87 -6.01
C GLN A 85 -21.04 -0.12 -4.86
N VAL A 86 -20.42 0.31 -3.77
CA VAL A 86 -20.51 -0.43 -2.52
C VAL A 86 -21.91 -0.17 -1.97
N LYS A 87 -22.77 -1.19 -1.97
CA LYS A 87 -24.13 -1.06 -1.43
C LYS A 87 -24.05 -0.83 0.08
N HIS A 88 -24.54 0.32 0.52
CA HIS A 88 -24.74 0.61 1.94
C HIS A 88 -25.76 -0.34 2.56
N ALA A 89 -25.47 -0.77 3.79
CA ALA A 89 -26.41 -1.58 4.57
C ALA A 89 -27.62 -0.74 5.03
N ASP A 90 -27.40 0.55 5.32
CA ASP A 90 -28.39 1.37 6.02
C ASP A 90 -29.16 2.33 5.10
N CYS A 91 -28.50 2.97 4.12
CA CYS A 91 -29.15 3.92 3.21
C CYS A 91 -29.33 3.40 1.78
N GLY A 92 -28.70 2.28 1.42
CA GLY A 92 -28.72 1.72 0.07
C GLY A 92 -28.07 2.61 -1.01
N ALA A 93 -27.54 3.78 -0.64
CA ALA A 93 -26.85 4.67 -1.56
C ALA A 93 -25.52 4.04 -2.00
N PRO A 94 -25.14 4.21 -3.27
CA PRO A 94 -23.87 3.75 -3.76
C PRO A 94 -22.76 4.67 -3.30
N THR A 95 -21.73 4.13 -2.65
CA THR A 95 -20.52 4.90 -2.35
C THR A 95 -19.38 4.49 -3.27
N PRO A 96 -18.68 5.46 -3.88
CA PRO A 96 -17.57 5.16 -4.77
C PRO A 96 -16.42 4.53 -4.00
N SER A 97 -15.69 3.64 -4.67
CA SER A 97 -14.48 3.05 -4.11
C SER A 97 -13.31 4.00 -4.35
N ILE A 98 -12.53 4.31 -3.31
CA ILE A 98 -11.24 5.00 -3.48
C ILE A 98 -10.14 3.98 -3.71
N THR A 99 -9.36 4.20 -4.75
CA THR A 99 -8.09 3.50 -5.01
C THR A 99 -6.96 4.51 -4.97
N TRP A 100 -5.90 4.23 -4.20
CA TRP A 100 -4.65 4.98 -4.26
C TRP A 100 -3.54 4.03 -4.71
N GLN A 101 -2.88 4.37 -5.82
CA GLN A 101 -1.87 3.50 -6.43
C GLN A 101 -0.71 4.31 -7.00
N GLY A 102 0.49 3.74 -6.95
CA GLY A 102 1.68 4.42 -7.44
C GLY A 102 2.97 3.71 -7.05
N ALA A 103 4.01 4.48 -6.78
CA ALA A 103 5.34 4.01 -6.44
C ALA A 103 5.78 4.52 -5.06
N TRP A 104 6.69 3.79 -4.43
CA TRP A 104 7.28 4.22 -3.17
C TRP A 104 8.80 4.02 -3.16
N LEU A 105 9.50 4.84 -2.37
CA LEU A 105 10.96 4.80 -2.25
C LEU A 105 11.38 5.09 -0.81
N GLY A 106 12.32 4.29 -0.28
CA GLY A 106 12.98 4.56 1.01
C GLY A 106 14.18 5.48 0.82
N THR A 107 14.27 6.56 1.62
CA THR A 107 15.43 7.46 1.67
C THR A 107 16.09 7.40 3.05
N ASP A 108 17.41 7.29 3.06
CA ASP A 108 18.17 7.05 4.30
C ASP A 108 18.67 8.32 4.97
N ASP A 109 18.73 9.43 4.23
CA ASP A 109 19.08 10.76 4.73
C ASP A 109 17.86 11.52 5.25
N GLY A 110 16.68 10.88 5.20
CA GLY A 110 15.41 11.48 5.59
C GLY A 110 14.94 12.58 4.63
N THR A 111 15.52 12.73 3.44
CA THR A 111 15.09 13.75 2.48
C THR A 111 13.94 13.25 1.62
N MET A 112 13.16 14.18 1.08
CA MET A 112 12.13 13.84 0.09
C MET A 112 12.82 13.44 -1.22
N PRO A 113 12.49 12.27 -1.80
CA PRO A 113 13.04 11.88 -3.10
C PRO A 113 12.50 12.78 -4.20
N THR A 114 13.26 12.89 -5.29
CA THR A 114 12.81 13.58 -6.49
C THR A 114 11.72 12.77 -7.20
N GLU A 115 10.88 13.45 -7.99
CA GLU A 115 9.85 12.79 -8.80
C GLU A 115 10.45 11.72 -9.73
N ALA A 116 11.59 12.03 -10.38
CA ALA A 116 12.28 11.08 -11.25
C ALA A 116 12.74 9.82 -10.49
N ALA A 117 13.16 9.96 -9.23
CA ALA A 117 13.55 8.82 -8.40
C ALA A 117 12.35 7.96 -7.99
N LEU A 118 11.20 8.57 -7.69
CA LEU A 118 9.96 7.86 -7.42
C LEU A 118 9.45 7.10 -8.65
N GLN A 119 9.46 7.74 -9.83
CA GLN A 119 9.06 7.11 -11.09
C GLN A 119 9.97 5.96 -11.52
N ALA A 120 11.26 6.03 -11.18
CA ALA A 120 12.22 4.96 -11.43
C ALA A 120 12.17 3.82 -10.39
N SER A 121 11.39 3.97 -9.31
CA SER A 121 11.33 2.96 -8.26
C SER A 121 10.66 1.67 -8.77
N PRO A 122 11.26 0.49 -8.54
CA PRO A 122 10.61 -0.77 -8.85
C PRO A 122 9.49 -1.12 -7.85
N ASN A 123 9.42 -0.41 -6.73
CA ASN A 123 8.45 -0.71 -5.69
C ASN A 123 7.14 0.04 -5.96
N THR A 124 6.07 -0.72 -6.13
CA THR A 124 4.73 -0.19 -6.44
C THR A 124 3.73 -0.56 -5.37
N PHE A 125 2.60 0.14 -5.33
CA PHE A 125 1.52 -0.15 -4.39
C PHE A 125 0.14 0.08 -4.96
N LYS A 126 -0.85 -0.55 -4.34
CA LYS A 126 -2.27 -0.33 -4.61
C LYS A 126 -3.09 -0.56 -3.35
N LEU A 127 -3.69 0.51 -2.85
CA LEU A 127 -4.53 0.55 -1.66
C LEU A 127 -5.97 0.84 -2.08
N LYS A 128 -6.94 0.05 -1.59
CA LYS A 128 -8.35 0.17 -1.96
C LYS A 128 -9.23 0.25 -0.72
N VAL A 129 -10.00 1.33 -0.59
CA VAL A 129 -11.02 1.47 0.45
C VAL A 129 -12.19 0.59 0.04
N SER A 130 -12.63 -0.33 0.91
CA SER A 130 -13.73 -1.23 0.58
C SER A 130 -15.06 -0.83 1.19
N LYS A 131 -15.07 -0.13 2.34
CA LYS A 131 -16.24 0.51 2.97
C LYS A 131 -15.84 1.73 3.80
N PHE A 132 -16.69 2.76 3.78
CA PHE A 132 -16.60 3.87 4.73
C PHE A 132 -17.37 3.53 6.01
N ASP A 133 -16.80 3.86 7.17
CA ASP A 133 -17.49 3.80 8.47
C ASP A 133 -18.13 5.18 8.71
N GLU A 134 -19.34 5.38 8.16
CA GLU A 134 -20.04 6.67 8.21
C GLU A 134 -20.34 7.14 9.64
N GLU A 135 -20.56 6.22 10.59
CA GLU A 135 -20.82 6.60 11.99
C GLU A 135 -19.62 7.37 12.57
N LYS A 136 -18.40 6.93 12.25
CA LYS A 136 -17.16 7.63 12.65
C LYS A 136 -16.91 8.92 11.86
N ILE A 137 -17.21 8.93 10.56
CA ILE A 137 -17.11 10.16 9.76
C ILE A 137 -18.11 11.21 10.27
N ARG A 138 -19.30 10.79 10.68
CA ARG A 138 -20.35 11.65 11.25
C ARG A 138 -19.94 12.24 12.60
N GLU A 139 -19.29 11.45 13.45
CA GLU A 139 -18.80 11.94 14.75
C GLU A 139 -17.61 12.90 14.62
N GLY A 140 -16.80 12.77 13.56
CA GLY A 140 -15.58 13.55 13.36
C GLY A 140 -15.69 14.76 12.42
N SER A 141 -16.72 14.85 11.58
CA SER A 141 -16.89 15.95 10.63
C SER A 141 -17.59 17.15 11.27
N SER A 142 -16.81 18.14 11.69
CA SER A 142 -17.32 19.47 12.04
C SER A 142 -17.32 20.35 10.79
N TRP A 143 -18.47 20.53 10.15
CA TRP A 143 -18.62 21.56 9.12
C TRP A 143 -18.59 22.94 9.79
N VAL A 144 -17.74 23.83 9.28
CA VAL A 144 -17.66 25.23 9.74
C VAL A 144 -18.68 26.04 8.92
N GLY A 145 -19.86 26.29 9.50
CA GLY A 145 -20.95 27.06 8.90
C GLY A 145 -22.30 26.72 9.53
N GLU A 146 -23.24 27.68 9.64
CA GLU A 146 -24.58 27.36 10.16
C GLU A 146 -25.27 26.36 9.21
N PRO A 147 -25.77 25.21 9.71
CA PRO A 147 -26.50 24.26 8.88
C PRO A 147 -27.76 24.94 8.34
N ARG A 148 -27.74 25.36 7.08
CA ARG A 148 -28.91 25.93 6.42
C ARG A 148 -29.94 24.82 6.19
N ARG A 149 -30.99 24.86 7.02
CA ARG A 149 -32.37 24.36 6.80
C ARG A 149 -32.54 23.22 5.76
N ASN A 150 -32.07 22.03 6.10
CA ASN A 150 -32.92 20.85 6.07
C ASN A 150 -32.30 19.75 6.94
N LYS A 151 -32.96 19.40 8.04
CA LYS A 151 -32.49 18.32 8.95
C LYS A 151 -32.59 16.92 8.31
N ASN A 152 -32.96 16.82 7.04
CA ASN A 152 -33.17 15.56 6.32
C ASN A 152 -32.37 15.43 5.01
N ASP A 153 -31.66 16.47 4.57
CA ASP A 153 -30.74 16.37 3.44
C ASP A 153 -29.33 16.16 4.01
N TYR A 154 -29.06 14.90 4.32
CA TYR A 154 -27.81 14.45 4.90
C TYR A 154 -26.80 14.23 3.78
N LEU A 155 -25.74 15.05 3.77
CA LEU A 155 -24.69 15.01 2.77
C LEU A 155 -23.76 13.82 3.06
N GLY A 156 -23.77 12.80 2.21
CA GLY A 156 -22.99 11.56 2.35
C GLY A 156 -21.62 11.66 1.69
N THR A 157 -20.90 10.54 1.61
CA THR A 157 -19.64 10.42 0.82
C THR A 157 -19.79 10.83 -0.65
N ALA A 158 -21.03 10.98 -1.16
CA ALA A 158 -21.34 11.47 -2.49
C ALA A 158 -21.00 12.97 -2.65
N GLU A 159 -21.45 13.88 -1.78
CA GLU A 159 -21.09 15.31 -1.91
C GLU A 159 -19.63 15.59 -1.52
N LEU A 160 -19.04 14.75 -0.66
CA LEU A 160 -17.59 14.75 -0.44
C LEU A 160 -16.83 14.48 -1.74
N MET A 161 -17.30 13.50 -2.51
CA MET A 161 -16.72 13.15 -3.79
C MET A 161 -17.04 14.18 -4.85
N ASP A 162 -18.23 14.78 -4.85
CA ASP A 162 -18.50 15.92 -5.69
C ASP A 162 -17.61 17.11 -5.31
N TYR A 163 -17.28 17.34 -4.04
CA TYR A 163 -16.32 18.37 -3.66
C TYR A 163 -14.89 18.04 -4.11
N ILE A 164 -14.41 16.81 -3.86
CA ILE A 164 -13.10 16.35 -4.36
C ILE A 164 -13.08 16.44 -5.88
N MET A 165 -14.14 16.01 -6.57
CA MET A 165 -14.23 16.05 -8.02
C MET A 165 -14.37 17.49 -8.55
N MET A 166 -15.19 18.35 -7.97
CA MET A 166 -15.34 19.76 -8.38
C MET A 166 -14.04 20.53 -8.16
N THR A 167 -13.37 20.33 -7.02
CA THR A 167 -12.07 20.97 -6.75
C THR A 167 -10.92 20.38 -7.56
N SER A 168 -10.97 19.09 -7.91
CA SER A 168 -9.89 18.40 -8.65
C SER A 168 -10.04 18.48 -10.16
N PHE A 169 -11.27 18.57 -10.69
CA PHE A 169 -11.57 18.66 -12.12
C PHE A 169 -11.77 20.09 -12.62
N GLY A 170 -11.61 21.10 -11.75
CA GLY A 170 -11.62 22.50 -12.15
C GLY A 170 -12.96 22.94 -12.73
N THR A 171 -14.06 22.34 -12.26
CA THR A 171 -15.39 22.88 -12.54
C THR A 171 -15.46 24.20 -11.80
N ASP A 172 -15.22 25.29 -12.53
CA ASP A 172 -15.40 26.65 -12.03
C ASP A 172 -16.85 26.73 -11.57
N PRO A 173 -17.15 26.80 -10.25
CA PRO A 173 -18.51 27.05 -9.83
C PRO A 173 -18.84 28.41 -10.42
N ASP A 174 -19.84 28.49 -11.30
CA ASP A 174 -20.29 29.76 -11.85
C ASP A 174 -20.37 30.77 -10.70
N GLU A 175 -19.80 31.98 -10.87
CA GLU A 175 -19.55 32.98 -9.79
C GLU A 175 -20.81 33.37 -8.96
N ASP A 176 -21.98 32.91 -9.37
CA ASP A 176 -23.29 33.14 -8.75
C ASP A 176 -23.79 31.97 -7.87
N ASP A 177 -23.13 30.81 -7.89
CA ASP A 177 -23.50 29.68 -7.04
C ASP A 177 -23.05 29.91 -5.60
N GLU A 178 -24.04 29.93 -4.70
CA GLU A 178 -23.92 30.12 -3.26
C GLU A 178 -22.69 29.40 -2.68
N ASP A 179 -21.98 30.06 -1.76
CA ASP A 179 -20.84 29.54 -0.99
C ASP A 179 -21.18 28.20 -0.32
N TRP A 180 -21.05 27.11 -1.09
CA TRP A 180 -21.12 25.74 -0.65
C TRP A 180 -19.91 25.58 0.28
N GLY A 181 -20.15 25.78 1.58
CA GLY A 181 -19.10 25.80 2.59
C GLY A 181 -18.07 24.71 2.33
N LYS A 182 -16.78 25.05 2.38
CA LYS A 182 -15.71 24.09 2.07
C LYS A 182 -15.55 23.16 3.28
N PRO A 183 -15.56 21.83 3.10
CA PRO A 183 -15.22 20.94 4.20
C PRO A 183 -13.74 21.14 4.55
N ASP A 184 -13.47 21.71 5.73
CA ASP A 184 -12.11 21.86 6.24
C ASP A 184 -11.45 20.51 6.60
N ARG A 185 -12.27 19.45 6.76
CA ARG A 185 -11.83 18.14 7.22
C ARG A 185 -12.62 17.01 6.57
N LEU A 186 -11.90 16.02 6.07
CA LEU A 186 -12.44 14.69 5.77
C LEU A 186 -12.18 13.83 7.00
N GLY A 187 -13.22 13.20 7.54
CA GLY A 187 -13.09 12.33 8.71
C GLY A 187 -12.13 11.15 8.49
N GLU A 188 -11.90 10.37 9.54
CA GLU A 188 -11.04 9.19 9.48
C GLU A 188 -11.60 8.16 8.47
N MET A 189 -10.75 7.73 7.55
CA MET A 189 -11.00 6.70 6.54
C MET A 189 -10.12 5.47 6.83
N LYS A 190 -10.60 4.27 6.50
CA LYS A 190 -9.86 3.01 6.71
C LYS A 190 -9.73 2.23 5.41
N PHE A 191 -8.52 1.75 5.12
CA PHE A 191 -8.32 0.79 4.04
C PHE A 191 -8.55 -0.64 4.56
N ASP A 192 -9.57 -1.31 4.03
CA ASP A 192 -9.84 -2.71 4.38
C ASP A 192 -8.92 -3.69 3.64
N LYS A 193 -8.44 -3.28 2.46
CA LYS A 193 -7.59 -4.10 1.60
C LYS A 193 -6.53 -3.23 0.95
N GLY A 194 -5.29 -3.48 1.31
CA GLY A 194 -4.14 -2.80 0.73
C GLY A 194 -2.97 -3.76 0.61
N SER A 195 -2.30 -3.72 -0.53
CA SER A 195 -1.02 -4.41 -0.70
C SER A 195 0.00 -3.52 -1.38
N TYR A 196 1.26 -3.72 -1.02
CA TYR A 196 2.39 -3.07 -1.64
C TYR A 196 3.45 -4.10 -1.97
N LYS A 197 4.21 -3.83 -3.04
CA LYS A 197 5.32 -4.65 -3.45
C LYS A 197 6.59 -4.15 -2.77
N LEU A 198 7.34 -5.07 -2.20
CA LEU A 198 8.61 -4.83 -1.53
C LEU A 198 9.68 -5.76 -2.10
N ASP A 199 10.78 -5.19 -2.58
CA ASP A 199 11.97 -5.99 -2.89
C ASP A 199 12.88 -6.09 -1.66
N THR A 200 12.94 -7.28 -1.06
CA THR A 200 13.83 -7.59 0.08
C THR A 200 15.20 -8.14 -0.36
N GLY A 201 15.49 -8.10 -1.66
CA GLY A 201 16.66 -8.74 -2.28
C GLY A 201 16.42 -10.20 -2.68
N ASN A 202 15.19 -10.69 -2.52
CA ASN A 202 14.73 -11.97 -3.06
C ASN A 202 13.70 -11.78 -4.19
N GLY A 203 13.56 -10.56 -4.71
CA GLY A 203 12.53 -10.16 -5.66
C GLY A 203 11.34 -9.48 -4.98
N LEU A 204 10.40 -9.01 -5.80
CA LEU A 204 9.21 -8.30 -5.34
C LEU A 204 8.22 -9.25 -4.68
N GLU A 205 7.93 -9.00 -3.41
CA GLU A 205 6.94 -9.72 -2.61
C GLU A 205 5.74 -8.81 -2.30
N ASP A 206 4.53 -9.36 -2.35
CA ASP A 206 3.32 -8.65 -1.94
C ASP A 206 3.19 -8.67 -0.40
N VAL A 207 3.26 -7.49 0.21
CA VAL A 207 3.04 -7.27 1.63
C VAL A 207 1.71 -6.57 1.84
N LYS A 208 1.00 -6.93 2.91
CA LYS A 208 -0.28 -6.32 3.29
C LYS A 208 -0.14 -5.59 4.61
N ASP A 209 -0.71 -4.39 4.70
CA ASP A 209 -0.91 -3.73 5.97
C ASP A 209 -1.94 -4.53 6.79
N VAL A 210 -1.67 -4.69 8.09
CA VAL A 210 -2.61 -5.31 9.04
C VAL A 210 -3.73 -4.32 9.37
N GLU A 211 -3.35 -3.05 9.53
CA GLU A 211 -4.24 -1.93 9.73
C GLU A 211 -3.69 -0.70 9.03
N HIS A 212 -4.54 0.06 8.35
CA HIS A 212 -4.18 1.33 7.73
C HIS A 212 -5.38 2.28 7.76
N ARG A 213 -5.24 3.35 8.53
CA ARG A 213 -6.23 4.42 8.68
C ARG A 213 -5.61 5.73 8.25
N TRP A 214 -6.38 6.60 7.62
CA TRP A 214 -5.93 7.90 7.15
C TRP A 214 -6.99 8.98 7.35
N GLU A 215 -6.56 10.22 7.47
CA GLU A 215 -7.44 11.39 7.56
C GLU A 215 -6.86 12.49 6.68
N VAL A 216 -7.74 13.27 6.06
CA VAL A 216 -7.36 14.38 5.19
C VAL A 216 -7.90 15.68 5.78
N ARG A 217 -7.03 16.65 6.00
CA ARG A 217 -7.35 18.04 6.34
C ARG A 217 -6.68 18.92 5.30
N MET A 218 -7.42 19.23 4.24
CA MET A 218 -6.84 19.71 2.99
C MET A 218 -5.88 20.90 3.19
N PRO A 219 -4.68 20.86 2.59
CA PRO A 219 -4.15 19.81 1.71
C PRO A 219 -3.44 18.66 2.46
N ALA A 220 -3.36 18.71 3.79
CA ALA A 220 -2.62 17.74 4.57
C ALA A 220 -3.35 16.39 4.67
N VAL A 221 -2.56 15.33 4.74
CA VAL A 221 -3.04 13.98 4.99
C VAL A 221 -2.14 13.29 5.99
N ALA A 222 -2.73 12.53 6.90
CA ALA A 222 -1.97 11.65 7.78
C ALA A 222 -2.50 10.22 7.69
N ALA A 223 -1.64 9.27 8.03
CA ALA A 223 -2.05 7.88 8.19
C ALA A 223 -1.36 7.24 9.38
N VAL A 224 -2.04 6.29 10.02
CA VAL A 224 -1.49 5.42 11.06
C VAL A 224 -1.84 3.98 10.76
N GLY A 225 -1.00 3.06 11.20
CA GLY A 225 -1.28 1.66 10.96
C GLY A 225 -0.24 0.71 11.49
N THR A 226 -0.42 -0.56 11.16
CA THR A 226 0.48 -1.64 11.53
C THR A 226 0.75 -2.52 10.32
N THR A 227 2.00 -2.95 10.18
CA THR A 227 2.44 -3.95 9.20
C THR A 227 3.13 -5.09 9.94
N PRO A 228 3.51 -6.18 9.25
CA PRO A 228 4.36 -7.22 9.85
C PRO A 228 5.70 -6.70 10.40
N PHE A 229 6.15 -5.52 9.97
CA PHE A 229 7.38 -4.88 10.42
C PHE A 229 7.19 -4.01 11.67
N GLY A 230 5.95 -3.62 11.99
CA GLY A 230 5.62 -2.83 13.17
C GLY A 230 4.63 -1.71 12.90
N ARG A 231 4.50 -0.81 13.88
CA ARG A 231 3.62 0.36 13.81
C ARG A 231 4.24 1.44 12.94
N PHE A 232 3.41 2.16 12.20
CA PHE A 232 3.83 3.32 11.43
C PHE A 232 2.92 4.53 11.64
N VAL A 233 3.51 5.70 11.39
CA VAL A 233 2.83 6.98 11.21
C VAL A 233 3.27 7.56 9.87
N SER A 234 2.36 8.25 9.18
CA SER A 234 2.62 8.90 7.90
C SER A 234 2.04 10.31 7.90
N LEU A 235 2.74 11.22 7.24
CA LEU A 235 2.31 12.60 7.00
C LEU A 235 2.56 12.94 5.53
N GLY A 236 1.66 13.70 4.93
CA GLY A 236 1.63 13.90 3.50
C GLY A 236 0.78 15.07 3.06
N VAL A 237 0.72 15.24 1.74
CA VAL A 237 -0.14 16.23 1.08
C VAL A 237 -0.90 15.61 -0.08
N ILE A 238 -2.07 16.16 -0.35
CA ILE A 238 -2.84 15.95 -1.59
C ILE A 238 -2.67 17.20 -2.44
N GLU A 239 -2.18 17.03 -3.67
CA GLU A 239 -1.95 18.13 -4.61
C GLU A 239 -3.28 18.59 -5.23
N SER A 240 -3.52 19.90 -5.18
CA SER A 240 -4.67 20.54 -5.83
C SER A 240 -4.39 20.76 -7.33
N GLY A 241 -5.29 20.33 -8.22
CA GLY A 241 -5.28 20.73 -9.65
C GLY A 241 -5.16 19.62 -10.69
N GLY A 242 -5.92 18.52 -10.57
CA GLY A 242 -5.98 17.41 -11.53
C GLY A 242 -6.31 16.08 -10.84
N MET A 243 -6.20 14.94 -11.55
CA MET A 243 -6.31 13.61 -10.94
C MET A 243 -5.45 13.55 -9.67
N GLY A 244 -6.08 13.50 -8.50
CA GLY A 244 -5.48 13.89 -7.22
C GLY A 244 -4.25 13.05 -6.92
N HIS A 245 -3.06 13.65 -6.97
CA HIS A 245 -1.85 12.98 -6.53
C HIS A 245 -1.73 13.13 -5.02
N MET A 246 -1.52 12.03 -4.33
CA MET A 246 -1.25 12.00 -2.90
C MET A 246 0.18 11.53 -2.66
N THR A 247 0.91 12.29 -1.84
CA THR A 247 2.24 11.93 -1.37
C THR A 247 2.22 11.77 0.14
N LEU A 248 2.63 10.60 0.65
CA LEU A 248 2.74 10.29 2.08
C LEU A 248 4.17 9.86 2.41
N ALA A 249 4.79 10.52 3.38
CA ALA A 249 6.04 10.07 3.98
C ALA A 249 5.74 9.28 5.25
N ARG A 250 6.25 8.06 5.33
CA ARG A 250 5.98 7.07 6.38
C ARG A 250 7.24 6.83 7.20
N ARG A 251 7.05 6.79 8.52
CA ARG A 251 8.04 6.35 9.51
C ARG A 251 7.48 5.17 10.29
N TYR A 252 8.33 4.20 10.54
CA TYR A 252 8.04 3.16 11.50
C TYR A 252 8.53 3.57 12.88
N ILE A 253 7.73 3.27 13.89
CA ILE A 253 7.95 3.72 15.25
C ILE A 253 8.05 2.52 16.18
N ALA A 254 8.94 2.62 17.17
CA ALA A 254 9.04 1.63 18.24
C ALA A 254 7.90 1.81 19.24
N ASP A 255 7.64 0.79 20.06
CA ASP A 255 6.56 0.83 21.05
C ASP A 255 6.82 1.87 22.16
N ASP A 256 8.08 2.21 22.41
CA ASP A 256 8.54 3.21 23.38
C ASP A 256 8.71 4.61 22.77
N ASP A 257 8.47 4.78 21.46
CA ASP A 257 8.51 6.09 20.81
C ASP A 257 7.31 6.94 21.27
N PRO A 258 7.49 8.23 21.66
CA PRO A 258 6.37 9.09 22.08
C PRO A 258 5.23 9.17 21.04
N ARG A 259 5.55 9.03 19.75
CA ARG A 259 4.58 9.03 18.65
C ARG A 259 3.70 7.78 18.65
N ALA A 260 4.05 6.74 19.39
CA ALA A 260 3.18 5.59 19.61
C ALA A 260 1.85 5.99 20.26
N ALA A 261 1.80 7.13 20.95
CA ALA A 261 0.57 7.73 21.47
C ALA A 261 -0.36 8.31 20.39
N TRP A 262 0.14 8.55 19.16
CA TRP A 262 -0.68 9.03 18.03
C TRP A 262 -1.51 7.88 17.45
N ALA A 263 -2.54 7.48 18.21
CA ALA A 263 -3.37 6.32 17.91
C ALA A 263 -4.37 6.55 16.76
N SER A 264 -4.46 7.75 16.20
CA SER A 264 -5.33 8.10 15.08
C SER A 264 -4.63 9.06 14.11
N PRO A 265 -5.03 9.10 12.83
CA PRO A 265 -4.53 10.09 11.89
C PRO A 265 -4.83 11.53 12.34
N ALA A 266 -5.98 11.77 12.98
CA ALA A 266 -6.32 13.05 13.60
C ALA A 266 -5.22 13.52 14.57
N ALA A 267 -4.77 12.63 15.47
CA ALA A 267 -3.75 12.95 16.46
C ALA A 267 -2.39 13.29 15.80
N VAL A 268 -2.07 12.66 14.68
CA VAL A 268 -0.87 13.01 13.89
C VAL A 268 -1.02 14.42 13.30
N LEU A 269 -2.17 14.73 12.70
CA LEU A 269 -2.44 16.06 12.15
C LEU A 269 -2.43 17.13 13.24
N ASP A 270 -3.09 16.90 14.38
CA ASP A 270 -3.13 17.82 15.52
C ASP A 270 -1.73 18.09 16.09
N ALA A 271 -0.86 17.06 16.12
CA ALA A 271 0.49 17.20 16.64
C ALA A 271 1.46 17.90 15.67
N LEU A 272 1.26 17.74 14.36
CA LEU A 272 2.25 18.14 13.35
C LEU A 272 1.85 19.35 12.50
N LEU A 273 0.54 19.62 12.38
CA LEU A 273 0.06 20.82 11.73
C LEU A 273 0.15 21.99 12.72
N GLY A 274 0.83 23.04 12.29
CA GLY A 274 0.84 24.32 13.00
C GLY A 274 -0.16 25.28 12.34
N GLU A 275 0.12 26.57 12.44
CA GLU A 275 -0.61 27.58 11.69
C GLU A 275 -0.14 27.58 10.23
N GLY A 276 -1.01 27.17 9.31
CA GLY A 276 -0.79 27.27 7.86
C GLY A 276 -0.80 25.94 7.10
N PRO A 277 -0.75 26.01 5.75
CA PRO A 277 -0.77 24.83 4.91
C PRO A 277 0.53 24.03 5.04
N LEU A 278 0.42 22.70 4.99
CA LEU A 278 1.57 21.81 4.98
C LEU A 278 2.22 21.82 3.58
N ALA A 279 3.49 22.21 3.49
CA ALA A 279 4.26 22.04 2.26
C ALA A 279 4.98 20.68 2.23
N LEU A 280 5.10 20.09 1.04
CA LEU A 280 5.75 18.79 0.84
C LEU A 280 7.20 18.77 1.37
N ALA A 281 7.93 19.89 1.19
CA ALA A 281 9.31 20.02 1.63
C ALA A 281 9.48 20.03 3.16
N ASP A 282 8.43 20.35 3.92
CA ASP A 282 8.49 20.46 5.38
C ASP A 282 8.26 19.10 6.08
N ILE A 283 7.77 18.10 5.35
CA ILE A 283 7.40 16.80 5.92
C ILE A 283 8.58 16.12 6.64
N PRO A 284 9.80 16.04 6.08
CA PRO A 284 10.96 15.49 6.79
C PRO A 284 11.21 16.08 8.18
N ALA A 285 11.06 17.41 8.30
CA ALA A 285 11.30 18.11 9.55
C ALA A 285 10.16 17.88 10.56
N LYS A 286 8.93 17.77 10.08
CA LYS A 286 7.73 17.49 10.90
C LYS A 286 7.62 16.02 11.31
N LEU A 287 8.20 15.10 10.54
CA LEU A 287 8.20 13.66 10.83
C LEU A 287 9.63 13.14 11.04
N PRO A 288 10.34 13.65 12.08
CA PRO A 288 11.76 13.36 12.27
C PRO A 288 11.98 11.88 12.58
N TRP A 289 13.17 11.38 12.29
CA TRP A 289 13.55 10.00 12.62
C TRP A 289 13.45 9.74 14.13
N LYS A 290 14.01 10.63 14.95
CA LYS A 290 13.95 10.58 16.41
C LYS A 290 13.20 11.79 16.95
N VAL A 291 12.48 11.56 18.03
CA VAL A 291 11.90 12.60 18.87
C VAL A 291 12.64 12.55 20.19
N ASP A 292 13.13 13.69 20.66
CA ASP A 292 13.72 13.76 22.00
C ASP A 292 12.60 13.49 23.02
N ALA A 293 12.88 12.57 23.97
CA ALA A 293 11.93 12.13 24.99
C ALA A 293 11.62 13.22 26.03
#